data_AF-J9DX29-F1
#
_entry.id   AF-J9DX29-F1
#
_cell.length_a   1.000
_cell.length_b   1.000
_cell.length_c   1.000
_cell.angle_alpha   90.00
_cell.angle_beta   90.00
_cell.angle_gamma   90.00
#
_symmetry.space_group_name_H-M   'P 1'
#
loop_
_entity.id
_entity.type
_entity.pdbx_description
1 polymer ?
#
loop_
_entity_poly.entity_id
_entity_poly.type
_entity_poly.pdbx_seq_one_letter_code
_entity_poly.pdbx_strand_id
1 'polypeptide(L)'
;MRQMSTTLEGRRELVKIFRLDDSLIRPTVSEKDIANFFLVISNYLSFIVMHSGINVKDHRDLLTLDVMCDKLIHSPSLESIRELIGMVMTSQGKSSHSAIDIGYNNFLDFMRDERWNTRNAQPRAWLYQNCHEFGHFRTSEEINGLFAGTLPLSFFLARCTDVFGNHFSLEDTENRIAETNEYFGGNKNFQGTDVILSNGSDDPWTLLGVTDGPSAINNYIIGIDGFFHFD
;
A
#
# COMPACT_ATOMS: atom_id res chain seq x y z
N MET A 1 5.08 0.07 -18.10
CA MET A 1 5.18 -1.07 -17.16
C MET A 1 4.26 -2.23 -17.51
N ARG A 2 2.92 -2.06 -17.49
CA ARG A 2 1.96 -3.17 -17.73
C ARG A 2 2.18 -3.98 -19.02
N GLN A 3 2.43 -3.31 -20.13
CA GLN A 3 2.74 -4.02 -21.39
C GLN A 3 4.10 -4.72 -21.36
N MET A 4 5.08 -4.15 -20.65
CA MET A 4 6.42 -4.75 -20.53
C MET A 4 6.39 -5.99 -19.62
N SER A 5 5.50 -6.03 -18.63
CA SER A 5 5.41 -7.17 -17.70
C SER A 5 4.83 -8.43 -18.34
N THR A 6 4.26 -8.37 -19.55
CA THR A 6 3.67 -9.54 -20.23
C THR A 6 4.68 -10.30 -21.10
N THR A 7 5.86 -9.74 -21.40
CA THR A 7 6.88 -10.38 -22.23
C THR A 7 8.18 -10.60 -21.45
N LEU A 8 9.01 -11.56 -21.88
CA LEU A 8 10.31 -11.79 -21.23
C LEU A 8 11.25 -10.60 -21.45
N GLU A 9 11.29 -10.06 -22.65
CA GLU A 9 12.12 -8.92 -23.04
C GLU A 9 11.73 -7.67 -22.24
N GLY A 10 10.43 -7.39 -22.15
CA GLY A 10 9.94 -6.26 -21.36
C GLY A 10 10.24 -6.42 -19.87
N ARG A 11 10.13 -7.63 -19.31
CA ARG A 11 10.50 -7.90 -17.92
C ARG A 11 11.99 -7.74 -17.66
N ARG A 12 12.86 -8.14 -18.60
CA ARG A 12 14.31 -7.88 -18.51
C ARG A 12 14.62 -6.38 -18.43
N GLU A 13 13.95 -5.57 -19.24
CA GLU A 13 14.08 -4.12 -19.18
C GLU A 13 13.55 -3.57 -17.85
N LEU A 14 12.42 -4.06 -17.33
CA LEU A 14 11.93 -3.67 -16.00
C LEU A 14 12.91 -4.01 -14.88
N VAL A 15 13.49 -5.22 -14.87
CA VAL A 15 14.52 -5.64 -13.90
C VAL A 15 15.71 -4.69 -13.94
N LYS A 16 16.16 -4.31 -15.15
CA LYS A 16 17.28 -3.39 -15.34
C LYS A 16 16.95 -1.97 -14.87
N ILE A 17 15.83 -1.40 -15.34
CA ILE A 17 15.42 -0.03 -15.02
C ILE A 17 15.22 0.12 -13.51
N PHE A 18 14.45 -0.78 -12.90
CA PHE A 18 14.10 -0.68 -11.49
C PHE A 18 15.14 -1.29 -10.55
N ARG A 19 16.15 -1.98 -11.08
CA ARG A 19 17.13 -2.76 -10.31
C ARG A 19 16.42 -3.76 -9.40
N LEU A 20 15.59 -4.59 -10.00
CA LEU A 20 14.85 -5.63 -9.27
C LEU A 20 15.75 -6.85 -9.04
N ASP A 21 15.31 -7.75 -8.17
CA ASP A 21 15.78 -9.13 -8.22
C ASP A 21 15.35 -9.84 -9.52
N ASP A 22 15.79 -11.09 -9.70
CA ASP A 22 15.56 -11.87 -10.91
C ASP A 22 14.15 -12.51 -11.00
N SER A 23 13.24 -12.24 -10.06
CA SER A 23 11.95 -12.94 -9.96
C SER A 23 11.08 -12.76 -11.20
N LEU A 24 11.16 -11.61 -11.89
CA LEU A 24 10.43 -11.36 -13.14
C LEU A 24 11.04 -12.05 -14.38
N ILE A 25 12.26 -12.57 -14.30
CA ILE A 25 12.95 -13.20 -15.44
C ILE A 25 13.18 -14.70 -15.26
N ARG A 26 12.56 -15.29 -14.22
CA ARG A 26 12.52 -16.75 -14.02
C ARG A 26 11.83 -17.43 -15.21
N PRO A 27 12.11 -18.74 -15.46
CA PRO A 27 11.47 -19.50 -16.54
C PRO A 27 9.94 -19.47 -16.49
N THR A 28 9.38 -19.49 -15.28
CA THR A 28 7.95 -19.40 -15.02
C THR A 28 7.68 -18.23 -14.09
N VAL A 29 6.71 -17.38 -14.45
CA VAL A 29 6.27 -16.24 -13.65
C VAL A 29 4.76 -16.22 -13.65
N SER A 30 4.19 -16.21 -12.45
CA SER A 30 2.76 -16.23 -12.23
C SER A 30 2.15 -14.83 -12.26
N GLU A 31 0.84 -14.75 -12.35
CA GLU A 31 0.11 -13.48 -12.18
C GLU A 31 0.37 -12.85 -10.80
N LYS A 32 0.55 -13.67 -9.76
CA LYS A 32 0.90 -13.21 -8.40
C LYS A 32 2.27 -12.55 -8.36
N ASP A 33 3.25 -13.07 -9.10
CA ASP A 33 4.59 -12.44 -9.20
C ASP A 33 4.50 -11.07 -9.87
N ILE A 34 3.70 -10.96 -10.96
CA ILE A 34 3.49 -9.69 -11.66
C ILE A 34 2.76 -8.68 -10.77
N ALA A 35 1.66 -9.09 -10.11
CA ALA A 35 0.91 -8.24 -9.20
C ALA A 35 1.75 -7.81 -7.99
N ASN A 36 2.59 -8.70 -7.45
CA ASN A 36 3.50 -8.36 -6.35
C ASN A 36 4.55 -7.33 -6.75
N PHE A 37 5.08 -7.40 -7.98
CA PHE A 37 5.91 -6.33 -8.54
C PHE A 37 5.17 -4.98 -8.51
N PHE A 38 3.94 -4.92 -9.03
CA PHE A 38 3.16 -3.68 -9.02
C PHE A 38 2.85 -3.17 -7.61
N LEU A 39 2.57 -4.07 -6.66
CA LEU A 39 2.33 -3.72 -5.26
C LEU A 39 3.58 -3.12 -4.61
N VAL A 40 4.74 -3.73 -4.83
CA VAL A 40 6.00 -3.22 -4.27
C VAL A 40 6.33 -1.85 -4.83
N ILE A 41 6.18 -1.65 -6.15
CA ILE A 41 6.43 -0.34 -6.78
C ILE A 41 5.43 0.71 -6.29
N SER A 42 4.14 0.38 -6.20
CA SER A 42 3.12 1.33 -5.76
C SER A 42 3.32 1.74 -4.30
N ASN A 43 3.77 0.84 -3.42
CA ASN A 43 4.03 1.15 -2.01
C ASN A 43 5.10 2.24 -1.83
N TYR A 44 6.12 2.32 -2.68
CA TYR A 44 7.12 3.40 -2.61
C TYR A 44 6.51 4.77 -2.96
N LEU A 45 5.59 4.82 -3.93
CA LEU A 45 4.91 6.06 -4.28
C LEU A 45 3.88 6.44 -3.21
N SER A 46 3.10 5.47 -2.71
CA SER A 46 2.18 5.68 -1.59
C SER A 46 2.90 6.18 -0.34
N PHE A 47 4.15 5.75 -0.11
CA PHE A 47 4.95 6.25 1.00
C PHE A 47 5.23 7.75 0.89
N ILE A 48 5.48 8.28 -0.32
CA ILE A 48 5.66 9.72 -0.52
C ILE A 48 4.34 10.45 -0.27
N VAL A 49 3.23 9.94 -0.84
CA VAL A 49 1.90 10.55 -0.66
C VAL A 49 1.53 10.62 0.83
N MET A 50 1.68 9.52 1.57
CA MET A 50 1.25 9.45 2.97
C MET A 50 2.08 10.33 3.91
N HIS A 51 3.37 10.49 3.64
CA HIS A 51 4.29 11.23 4.52
C HIS A 51 4.72 12.58 3.95
N SER A 52 4.03 13.08 2.92
CA SER A 52 4.39 14.35 2.28
C SER A 52 4.26 15.51 3.28
N GLY A 53 5.27 16.38 3.34
CA GLY A 53 5.21 17.61 4.14
C GLY A 53 5.25 17.38 5.66
N ILE A 54 5.42 16.14 6.13
CA ILE A 54 5.61 15.86 7.56
C ILE A 54 6.95 16.47 8.00
N ASN A 55 6.95 17.16 9.14
CA ASN A 55 8.12 17.87 9.68
C ASN A 55 9.18 16.92 10.30
N VAL A 56 9.60 15.90 9.55
CA VAL A 56 10.57 14.88 9.97
C VAL A 56 11.54 14.57 8.83
N LYS A 57 12.84 14.83 9.04
CA LYS A 57 13.92 14.51 8.08
C LYS A 57 13.58 14.99 6.65
N ASP A 58 13.82 14.13 5.66
CA ASP A 58 13.64 14.40 4.24
C ASP A 58 12.16 14.53 3.82
N HIS A 59 11.20 14.18 4.68
CA HIS A 59 9.76 14.22 4.37
C HIS A 59 9.19 15.62 4.26
N ARG A 60 9.84 16.59 4.90
CA ARG A 60 9.43 17.99 4.87
C ARG A 60 9.69 18.64 3.52
N ASP A 61 10.87 18.38 2.95
CA ASP A 61 11.42 19.18 1.85
C ASP A 61 11.72 18.36 0.58
N LEU A 62 11.99 17.05 0.69
CA LEU A 62 12.47 16.22 -0.43
C LEU A 62 11.49 15.13 -0.86
N LEU A 63 10.80 14.47 0.08
CA LEU A 63 9.78 13.45 -0.19
C LEU A 63 8.38 14.05 -0.09
N THR A 64 8.11 15.06 -0.92
CA THR A 64 6.82 15.74 -0.98
C THR A 64 6.05 15.40 -2.25
N LEU A 65 4.74 15.63 -2.21
CA LEU A 65 3.88 15.48 -3.38
C LEU A 65 4.31 16.42 -4.51
N ASP A 66 4.72 17.66 -4.20
CA ASP A 66 5.19 18.63 -5.20
C ASP A 66 6.41 18.09 -5.96
N VAL A 67 7.41 17.58 -5.25
CA VAL A 67 8.63 17.01 -5.88
C VAL A 67 8.30 15.79 -6.71
N MET A 68 7.38 14.94 -6.24
CA MET A 68 6.89 13.79 -7.00
C MET A 68 6.18 14.21 -8.28
N CYS A 69 5.26 15.17 -8.19
CA CYS A 69 4.53 15.73 -9.32
C CYS A 69 5.47 16.38 -10.33
N ASP A 70 6.42 17.20 -9.87
CA ASP A 70 7.39 17.86 -10.74
C ASP A 70 8.20 16.86 -11.57
N LYS A 71 8.64 15.75 -10.95
CA LYS A 71 9.37 14.69 -11.66
C LYS A 71 8.50 13.94 -12.66
N LEU A 72 7.26 13.62 -12.29
CA LEU A 72 6.38 12.81 -13.13
C LEU A 72 5.74 13.61 -14.27
N ILE A 73 5.48 14.91 -14.08
CA ILE A 73 4.83 15.76 -15.09
C ILE A 73 5.86 16.23 -16.13
N HIS A 74 7.04 16.69 -15.71
CA HIS A 74 8.03 17.26 -16.64
C HIS A 74 8.85 16.20 -17.39
N SER A 75 8.95 14.98 -16.88
CA SER A 75 9.70 13.89 -17.52
C SER A 75 9.10 12.51 -17.17
N PRO A 76 7.90 12.19 -17.67
CA PRO A 76 7.23 10.92 -17.36
C PRO A 76 8.01 9.74 -17.96
N SER A 77 8.82 9.08 -17.15
CA SER A 77 9.59 7.90 -17.52
C SER A 77 9.63 6.88 -16.38
N LEU A 78 10.03 5.65 -16.71
CA LEU A 78 10.21 4.61 -15.69
C LEU A 78 11.43 4.91 -14.81
N GLU A 79 12.42 5.61 -15.38
CA GLU A 79 13.58 6.14 -14.69
C GLU A 79 13.18 7.17 -13.64
N SER A 80 12.25 8.08 -13.94
CA SER A 80 11.72 9.05 -12.96
C SER A 80 11.02 8.35 -11.79
N ILE A 81 10.24 7.29 -12.03
CA ILE A 81 9.67 6.47 -10.97
C ILE A 81 10.78 5.79 -10.16
N ARG A 82 11.84 5.29 -10.81
CA ARG A 82 12.97 4.67 -10.12
C ARG A 82 13.77 5.65 -9.28
N GLU A 83 13.91 6.90 -9.73
CA GLU A 83 14.53 7.97 -8.94
C GLU A 83 13.75 8.24 -7.66
N LEU A 84 12.42 8.38 -7.76
CA LEU A 84 11.54 8.54 -6.59
C LEU A 84 11.68 7.39 -5.60
N ILE A 85 11.70 6.15 -6.09
CA ILE A 85 11.98 4.97 -5.24
C ILE A 85 13.35 5.09 -4.56
N GLY A 86 14.38 5.52 -5.29
CA GLY A 86 15.72 5.72 -4.75
C GLY A 86 15.78 6.77 -3.63
N MET A 87 14.98 7.85 -3.75
CA MET A 87 14.83 8.86 -2.70
C MET A 87 14.20 8.26 -1.44
N VAL A 88 13.12 7.48 -1.58
CA VAL A 88 12.48 6.78 -0.44
C VAL A 88 13.44 5.78 0.21
N MET A 89 14.20 5.02 -0.58
CA MET A 89 15.19 4.10 -0.04
C MET A 89 16.26 4.83 0.79
N THR A 90 16.67 6.02 0.33
CA THR A 90 17.69 6.83 0.99
C THR A 90 17.19 7.37 2.33
N SER A 91 15.94 7.85 2.41
CA SER A 91 15.34 8.30 3.68
C SER A 91 15.19 7.18 4.71
N GLN A 92 15.06 5.93 4.23
CA GLN A 92 15.05 4.72 5.06
C GLN A 92 16.46 4.19 5.38
N GLY A 93 17.52 4.92 5.04
CA GLY A 93 18.92 4.55 5.32
C GLY A 93 19.48 3.45 4.41
N LYS A 94 18.83 3.15 3.28
CA LYS A 94 19.32 2.22 2.26
C LYS A 94 20.00 2.99 1.13
N SER A 95 20.92 2.35 0.42
CA SER A 95 21.46 2.94 -0.81
C SER A 95 20.34 3.05 -1.86
N SER A 96 20.23 4.21 -2.51
CA SER A 96 19.32 4.45 -3.65
C SER A 96 19.53 3.46 -4.80
N HIS A 97 20.68 2.79 -4.83
CA HIS A 97 21.08 1.81 -5.84
C HIS A 97 20.84 0.35 -5.45
N SER A 98 20.34 0.07 -4.24
CA SER A 98 20.10 -1.30 -3.79
C SER A 98 19.05 -1.99 -4.65
N ALA A 99 19.15 -3.31 -4.77
CA ALA A 99 18.15 -4.09 -5.49
C ALA A 99 16.83 -4.12 -4.70
N ILE A 100 15.71 -4.16 -5.43
CA ILE A 100 14.36 -4.23 -4.86
C ILE A 100 13.89 -5.68 -4.92
N ASP A 101 13.58 -6.25 -3.74
CA ASP A 101 12.94 -7.57 -3.65
C ASP A 101 11.46 -7.45 -4.05
N ILE A 102 11.09 -8.17 -5.10
CA ILE A 102 9.71 -8.25 -5.61
C ILE A 102 9.21 -9.69 -5.66
N GLY A 103 9.98 -10.65 -5.15
CA GLY A 103 9.65 -12.07 -5.19
C GLY A 103 8.42 -12.39 -4.34
N TYR A 104 7.38 -12.94 -4.96
CA TYR A 104 6.18 -13.35 -4.21
C TYR A 104 6.50 -14.46 -3.20
N ASN A 105 7.40 -15.38 -3.54
CA ASN A 105 7.85 -16.43 -2.60
C ASN A 105 8.62 -15.83 -1.42
N ASN A 106 9.46 -14.81 -1.65
CA ASN A 106 10.17 -14.13 -0.56
C ASN A 106 9.17 -13.45 0.39
N PHE A 107 8.11 -12.85 -0.16
CA PHE A 107 6.97 -12.35 0.63
C PHE A 107 6.32 -13.47 1.45
N LEU A 108 6.04 -14.63 0.86
CA LEU A 108 5.45 -15.76 1.59
C LEU A 108 6.36 -16.27 2.70
N ASP A 109 7.65 -16.46 2.42
CA ASP A 109 8.62 -16.93 3.41
C ASP A 109 8.75 -15.95 4.57
N PHE A 110 8.76 -14.64 4.28
CA PHE A 110 8.77 -13.58 5.28
C PHE A 110 7.49 -13.57 6.13
N MET A 111 6.31 -13.74 5.52
CA MET A 111 5.03 -13.59 6.22
C MET A 111 4.56 -14.86 6.93
N ARG A 112 5.01 -16.04 6.49
CA ARG A 112 4.68 -17.32 7.11
C ARG A 112 5.55 -17.64 8.34
N ASP A 113 6.60 -16.86 8.59
CA ASP A 113 7.37 -17.00 9.83
C ASP A 113 6.52 -16.60 11.05
N GLU A 114 6.19 -17.55 11.91
CA GLU A 114 5.32 -17.34 13.07
C GLU A 114 6.08 -17.06 14.37
N ARG A 115 7.41 -16.95 14.29
CA ARG A 115 8.23 -16.65 15.47
C ARG A 115 7.90 -15.26 16.01
N TRP A 116 7.83 -15.16 17.33
CA TRP A 116 7.69 -13.87 17.99
C TRP A 116 9.00 -13.06 17.90
N ASN A 117 8.90 -11.73 17.92
CA ASN A 117 10.03 -10.78 17.89
C ASN A 117 10.97 -10.90 16.67
N THR A 118 10.40 -11.25 15.53
CA THR A 118 11.05 -11.13 14.20
C THR A 118 10.58 -9.85 13.50
N ARG A 119 11.32 -9.43 12.47
CA ARG A 119 10.96 -8.23 11.67
C ARG A 119 9.62 -8.34 10.95
N ASN A 120 9.09 -9.56 10.76
CA ASN A 120 7.81 -9.79 10.11
C ASN A 120 6.63 -9.81 11.09
N ALA A 121 6.85 -9.82 12.42
CA ALA A 121 5.77 -9.94 13.39
C ALA A 121 4.69 -8.84 13.24
N GLN A 122 5.11 -7.57 13.16
CA GLN A 122 4.20 -6.44 12.94
C GLN A 122 3.54 -6.48 11.55
N PRO A 123 4.28 -6.62 10.43
CA PRO A 123 3.66 -6.78 9.11
C PRO A 123 2.67 -7.95 9.02
N ARG A 124 2.99 -9.10 9.63
CA ARG A 124 2.14 -10.30 9.64
C ARG A 124 0.85 -10.06 10.40
N ALA A 125 0.93 -9.43 11.59
CA ALA A 125 -0.26 -9.05 12.35
C ALA A 125 -1.15 -8.07 11.56
N TRP A 126 -0.54 -7.07 10.93
CA TRP A 126 -1.27 -6.12 10.09
C TRP A 126 -1.95 -6.79 8.89
N LEU A 127 -1.25 -7.69 8.19
CA LEU A 127 -1.86 -8.44 7.09
C LEU A 127 -3.02 -9.30 7.61
N TYR A 128 -2.87 -9.96 8.76
CA TYR A 128 -3.93 -10.77 9.36
C TYR A 128 -5.19 -9.93 9.63
N GLN A 129 -5.05 -8.76 10.27
CA GLN A 129 -6.19 -7.87 10.53
C GLN A 129 -6.86 -7.38 9.25
N ASN A 130 -6.10 -7.15 8.18
CA ASN A 130 -6.70 -6.80 6.90
C ASN A 130 -7.44 -7.98 6.26
N CYS A 131 -6.91 -9.19 6.39
CA CYS A 131 -7.56 -10.40 5.89
C CYS A 131 -8.79 -10.81 6.72
N HIS A 132 -8.83 -10.43 8.00
CA HIS A 132 -9.79 -10.94 8.97
C HIS A 132 -10.81 -9.90 9.44
N GLU A 133 -10.47 -8.60 9.51
CA GLU A 133 -11.31 -7.58 10.14
C GLU A 133 -11.58 -6.38 9.23
N PHE A 134 -10.55 -5.83 8.59
CA PHE A 134 -10.65 -4.48 7.99
C PHE A 134 -10.81 -4.46 6.48
N GLY A 135 -10.19 -5.41 5.76
CA GLY A 135 -10.24 -5.42 4.30
C GLY A 135 -9.66 -4.19 3.61
N HIS A 136 -8.66 -3.50 4.18
CA HIS A 136 -8.03 -2.32 3.54
C HIS A 136 -7.11 -2.69 2.37
N PHE A 137 -7.66 -3.39 1.38
CA PHE A 137 -6.97 -3.79 0.17
C PHE A 137 -6.93 -2.62 -0.84
N ARG A 138 -5.72 -2.12 -1.11
CA ARG A 138 -5.49 -1.06 -2.10
C ARG A 138 -5.53 -1.62 -3.53
N THR A 139 -6.74 -1.90 -4.01
CA THR A 139 -6.96 -2.36 -5.38
C THR A 139 -6.72 -1.23 -6.37
N SER A 140 -6.47 -1.58 -7.63
CA SER A 140 -6.21 -0.62 -8.71
C SER A 140 -7.13 -0.87 -9.90
N GLU A 141 -8.42 -1.09 -9.66
CA GLU A 141 -9.38 -1.47 -10.70
C GLU A 141 -9.86 -0.28 -11.53
N GLU A 142 -9.67 0.95 -11.05
CA GLU A 142 -9.98 2.16 -11.80
C GLU A 142 -9.09 2.31 -13.05
N ILE A 143 -9.72 2.59 -14.18
CA ILE A 143 -9.09 2.56 -15.52
C ILE A 143 -8.08 3.69 -15.73
N ASN A 144 -8.24 4.82 -15.03
CA ASN A 144 -7.45 6.03 -15.26
C ASN A 144 -6.28 6.22 -14.27
N GLY A 145 -6.03 5.24 -13.38
CA GLY A 145 -4.94 5.31 -12.41
C GLY A 145 -3.57 4.90 -12.98
N LEU A 146 -2.49 5.36 -12.35
CA LEU A 146 -1.10 5.01 -12.71
C LEU A 146 -0.84 3.49 -12.74
N PHE A 147 -1.55 2.74 -11.89
CA PHE A 147 -1.44 1.29 -11.75
C PHE A 147 -2.69 0.54 -12.25
N ALA A 148 -3.53 1.19 -13.07
CA ALA A 148 -4.80 0.65 -13.53
C ALA A 148 -4.72 -0.81 -14.04
N GLY A 149 -5.56 -1.66 -13.47
CA GLY A 149 -5.70 -3.08 -13.81
C GLY A 149 -4.54 -3.99 -13.39
N THR A 150 -3.71 -3.59 -12.42
CA THR A 150 -2.54 -4.39 -12.01
C THR A 150 -2.64 -5.03 -10.62
N LEU A 151 -3.51 -4.52 -9.75
CA LEU A 151 -3.76 -4.99 -8.38
C LEU A 151 -5.24 -5.31 -8.17
N PRO A 152 -5.74 -6.46 -8.68
CA PRO A 152 -7.12 -6.88 -8.48
C PRO A 152 -7.36 -7.36 -7.05
N LEU A 153 -8.61 -7.32 -6.57
CA LEU A 153 -8.96 -7.84 -5.24
C LEU A 153 -8.52 -9.31 -5.04
N SER A 154 -8.65 -10.13 -6.09
CA SER A 154 -8.27 -11.55 -6.07
C SER A 154 -6.80 -11.79 -5.69
N PHE A 155 -5.90 -10.86 -6.04
CA PHE A 155 -4.50 -10.94 -5.64
C PHE A 155 -4.34 -10.77 -4.12
N PHE A 156 -5.07 -9.84 -3.51
CA PHE A 156 -5.00 -9.62 -2.06
C PHE A 156 -5.61 -10.79 -1.28
N LEU A 157 -6.76 -11.32 -1.72
CA LEU A 157 -7.36 -12.51 -1.12
C LEU A 157 -6.42 -13.71 -1.22
N ALA A 158 -5.77 -13.90 -2.37
CA ALA A 158 -4.78 -14.96 -2.52
C ALA A 158 -3.61 -14.83 -1.55
N ARG A 159 -3.17 -13.61 -1.19
CA ARG A 159 -2.14 -13.40 -0.16
C ARG A 159 -2.62 -13.84 1.22
N CYS A 160 -3.87 -13.55 1.57
CA CYS A 160 -4.48 -14.01 2.81
C CYS A 160 -4.49 -15.54 2.88
N THR A 161 -5.00 -16.18 1.82
CA THR A 161 -5.06 -17.63 1.69
C THR A 161 -3.67 -18.27 1.72
N ASP A 162 -2.71 -17.73 0.97
CA ASP A 162 -1.37 -18.31 0.87
C ASP A 162 -0.60 -18.17 2.19
N VAL A 163 -0.79 -17.10 2.96
CA VAL A 163 -0.07 -16.88 4.23
C VAL A 163 -0.73 -17.60 5.40
N PHE A 164 -2.06 -17.52 5.54
CA PHE A 164 -2.78 -17.99 6.73
C PHE A 164 -3.63 -19.25 6.51
N GLY A 165 -3.78 -19.70 5.26
CA GLY A 165 -4.50 -20.92 4.90
C GLY A 165 -5.88 -20.68 4.30
N ASN A 166 -6.53 -21.78 3.90
CA ASN A 166 -7.68 -21.76 2.99
C ASN A 166 -9.02 -21.28 3.58
N HIS A 167 -9.06 -20.87 4.85
CA HIS A 167 -10.30 -20.40 5.49
C HIS A 167 -10.64 -18.95 5.13
N PHE A 168 -9.67 -18.17 4.64
CA PHE A 168 -9.89 -16.82 4.11
C PHE A 168 -10.49 -16.88 2.70
N SER A 169 -11.80 -17.12 2.61
CA SER A 169 -12.58 -16.97 1.39
C SER A 169 -13.08 -15.51 1.26
N LEU A 170 -13.56 -15.13 0.07
CA LEU A 170 -14.19 -13.82 -0.14
C LEU A 170 -15.38 -13.63 0.81
N GLU A 171 -16.25 -14.63 0.89
CA GLU A 171 -17.45 -14.60 1.75
C GLU A 171 -17.09 -14.50 3.25
N ASP A 172 -16.11 -15.28 3.73
CA ASP A 172 -15.65 -15.18 5.12
C ASP A 172 -15.05 -13.80 5.40
N THR A 173 -14.25 -13.27 4.47
CA THR A 173 -13.66 -11.93 4.59
C THR A 173 -14.75 -10.85 4.66
N GLU A 174 -15.72 -10.86 3.75
CA GLU A 174 -16.83 -9.89 3.73
C GLU A 174 -17.69 -9.96 5.00
N ASN A 175 -18.00 -11.17 5.47
CA ASN A 175 -18.78 -11.36 6.69
C ASN A 175 -18.07 -10.79 7.91
N ARG A 176 -16.77 -11.04 8.06
CA ARG A 176 -16.01 -10.50 9.21
C ARG A 176 -15.82 -8.99 9.15
N ILE A 177 -15.66 -8.42 7.96
CA ILE A 177 -15.65 -6.97 7.77
C ILE A 177 -17.01 -6.38 8.17
N ALA A 178 -18.12 -7.04 7.82
CA ALA A 178 -19.45 -6.63 8.24
C ALA A 178 -19.61 -6.70 9.76
N GLU A 179 -19.19 -7.81 10.40
CA GLU A 179 -19.19 -7.96 11.86
C GLU A 179 -18.37 -6.87 12.56
N THR A 180 -17.18 -6.56 12.04
CA THR A 180 -16.30 -5.51 12.56
C THR A 180 -16.97 -4.14 12.44
N ASN A 181 -17.56 -3.83 11.29
CA ASN A 181 -18.27 -2.57 11.09
C ASN A 181 -19.56 -2.46 11.91
N GLU A 182 -20.28 -3.57 12.13
CA GLU A 182 -21.46 -3.60 13.00
C GLU A 182 -21.06 -3.34 14.47
N TYR A 183 -19.97 -3.97 14.92
CA TYR A 183 -19.48 -3.80 16.28
C TYR A 183 -18.97 -2.38 16.56
N PHE A 184 -18.15 -1.81 15.66
CA PHE A 184 -17.55 -0.49 15.85
C PHE A 184 -18.37 0.68 15.27
N GLY A 185 -19.42 0.39 14.48
CA GLY A 185 -20.26 1.38 13.78
C GLY A 185 -19.69 1.89 12.46
N GLY A 186 -18.49 1.45 12.06
CA GLY A 186 -17.80 1.92 10.85
C GLY A 186 -17.65 3.45 10.81
N ASN A 187 -17.49 4.01 9.62
CA ASN A 187 -17.31 5.46 9.46
C ASN A 187 -18.62 6.28 9.40
N LYS A 188 -19.78 5.61 9.40
CA LYS A 188 -21.10 6.26 9.30
C LYS A 188 -21.94 6.19 10.57
N ASN A 189 -21.76 5.13 11.38
CA ASN A 189 -22.58 4.87 12.56
C ASN A 189 -21.72 4.82 13.83
N PHE A 190 -20.57 5.49 13.87
CA PHE A 190 -19.72 5.56 15.05
C PHE A 190 -20.51 6.04 16.28
N GLN A 191 -20.53 5.23 17.36
CA GLN A 191 -21.31 5.47 18.58
C GLN A 191 -20.45 5.84 19.81
N GLY A 192 -19.12 5.92 19.67
CA GLY A 192 -18.26 6.37 20.77
C GLY A 192 -18.61 7.80 21.20
N THR A 193 -18.34 8.17 22.45
CA THR A 193 -18.58 9.52 22.98
C THR A 193 -17.28 10.17 23.42
N ASP A 194 -17.28 11.50 23.45
CA ASP A 194 -16.16 12.32 23.92
C ASP A 194 -14.86 12.10 23.10
N VAL A 195 -15.00 11.94 21.79
CA VAL A 195 -13.89 11.70 20.85
C VAL A 195 -13.68 12.88 19.90
N ILE A 196 -12.41 13.24 19.68
CA ILE A 196 -11.99 14.14 18.60
C ILE A 196 -11.54 13.28 17.41
N LEU A 197 -12.20 13.44 16.27
CA LEU A 197 -11.97 12.70 15.04
C LEU A 197 -11.36 13.65 14.00
N SER A 198 -10.03 13.68 13.94
CA SER A 198 -9.30 14.54 12.99
C SER A 198 -8.99 13.81 11.69
N ASN A 199 -9.20 14.47 10.55
CA ASN A 199 -8.85 13.97 9.23
C ASN A 199 -8.10 15.04 8.43
N GLY A 200 -7.09 14.63 7.66
CA GLY A 200 -6.37 15.51 6.73
C GLY A 200 -7.01 15.53 5.35
N SER A 201 -7.12 16.69 4.69
CA SER A 201 -7.73 16.78 3.35
C SER A 201 -6.97 15.97 2.29
N ASP A 202 -5.66 15.84 2.46
CA ASP A 202 -4.75 15.23 1.49
C ASP A 202 -4.33 13.81 1.91
N ASP A 203 -4.84 13.32 3.04
CA ASP A 203 -4.66 11.95 3.50
C ASP A 203 -5.56 10.99 2.71
N PRO A 204 -5.00 10.01 1.97
CA PRO A 204 -5.80 9.01 1.29
C PRO A 204 -6.69 8.18 2.23
N TRP A 205 -6.38 8.13 3.53
CA TRP A 205 -7.18 7.40 4.53
C TRP A 205 -8.43 8.16 5.00
N THR A 206 -8.56 9.46 4.72
CA THR A 206 -9.73 10.26 5.13
C THR A 206 -11.05 9.68 4.63
N LEU A 207 -11.05 8.97 3.49
CA LEU A 207 -12.23 8.27 2.97
C LEU A 207 -12.74 7.16 3.88
N LEU A 208 -11.88 6.59 4.73
CA LEU A 208 -12.24 5.59 5.72
C LEU A 208 -12.52 6.19 7.10
N GLY A 209 -12.23 7.48 7.29
CA GLY A 209 -12.49 8.21 8.52
C GLY A 209 -13.95 8.66 8.66
N VAL A 210 -14.34 9.05 9.88
CA VAL A 210 -15.62 9.71 10.15
C VAL A 210 -15.49 11.19 9.77
N THR A 211 -16.09 11.58 8.65
CA THR A 211 -16.04 12.96 8.13
C THR A 211 -17.35 13.72 8.26
N ASP A 212 -18.45 13.01 8.52
CA ASP A 212 -19.78 13.57 8.73
C ASP A 212 -20.22 13.35 10.20
N GLY A 213 -20.90 14.34 10.79
CA GLY A 213 -21.19 14.38 12.23
C GLY A 213 -21.78 13.06 12.76
N PRO A 214 -21.11 12.35 13.69
CA PRO A 214 -21.63 11.10 14.24
C PRO A 214 -22.90 11.36 15.04
N SER A 215 -23.76 10.35 15.14
CA SER A 215 -25.02 10.43 15.89
C SER A 215 -24.83 10.49 17.40
N ALA A 216 -23.65 10.13 17.91
CA ALA A 216 -23.31 10.12 19.33
C ALA A 216 -22.91 11.50 19.87
N ILE A 217 -23.20 11.72 21.16
CA ILE A 217 -22.99 13.00 21.86
C ILE A 217 -21.50 13.34 22.04
N ASN A 218 -21.20 14.64 22.12
CA ASN A 218 -19.87 15.20 22.46
C ASN A 218 -18.70 14.77 21.56
N ASN A 219 -18.95 14.40 20.31
CA ASN A 219 -17.89 14.17 19.34
C ASN A 219 -17.59 15.43 18.52
N TYR A 220 -16.32 15.62 18.19
CA TYR A 220 -15.87 16.74 17.34
C TYR A 220 -15.11 16.21 16.14
N ILE A 221 -15.58 16.54 14.94
CA ILE A 221 -14.85 16.27 13.70
C ILE A 221 -14.01 17.48 13.36
N ILE A 222 -12.74 17.26 13.07
CA ILE A 222 -11.80 18.31 12.67
C ILE A 222 -11.21 17.93 11.31
N GLY A 223 -11.56 18.69 10.28
CA GLY A 223 -10.86 18.65 8.99
C GLY A 223 -9.64 19.58 9.04
N ILE A 224 -8.48 19.07 8.65
CA ILE A 224 -7.24 19.84 8.58
C ILE A 224 -6.83 19.95 7.10
N ASP A 225 -6.96 21.15 6.55
CA ASP A 225 -6.66 21.45 5.15
C ASP A 225 -5.16 21.39 4.86
N GLY A 226 -4.78 20.79 3.73
CA GLY A 226 -3.40 20.58 3.29
C GLY A 226 -2.61 19.56 4.14
N PHE A 227 -3.29 18.79 4.99
CA PHE A 227 -2.64 17.83 5.88
C PHE A 227 -2.74 16.40 5.33
N PHE A 228 -1.63 15.66 5.40
CA PHE A 228 -1.51 14.26 4.99
C PHE A 228 -1.76 13.34 6.19
N HIS A 229 -0.94 12.31 6.43
CA HIS A 229 -1.23 11.30 7.45
C HIS A 229 -0.69 11.65 8.85
N PHE A 230 -1.43 11.25 9.88
CA PHE A 230 -0.95 11.18 11.26
C PHE A 230 -0.39 9.77 11.53
N ASP A 231 0.93 9.66 11.75
CA ASP A 231 1.57 8.45 12.29
C ASP A 231 1.67 8.47 13.83
#